data_AF-X1LZ80-F1
#
_entry.id   AF-X1LZ80-F1
#
_cell.length_a   1.000
_cell.length_b   1.000
_cell.length_c   1.000
_cell.angle_alpha   90.00
_cell.angle_beta   90.00
_cell.angle_gamma   90.00
#
_symmetry.space_group_name_H-M   'P 1'
#
loop_
_entity.id
_entity.type
_entity.pdbx_description
1 polymer ?
#
loop_
_entity_poly.entity_id
_entity_poly.type
_entity_poly.pdbx_seq_one_letter_code
_entity_poly.pdbx_strand_id
1 'polypeptide(L)'
;KAVIIPKPPAGGIGDARGFMGALGMGAEGVCLGSAILTTKESPASQEAKEGWIKTNVLSENYHKQLYHRELKGTRVLSAAVAHQKKSLSIHELVEKIMVESTEILTSWGFKGDTFTTLPKKN
;
A
#
# COMPACT_ATOMS: atom_id res chain seq x y z
N LYS A 1 -8.12 17.16 -27.10
CA LYS A 1 -7.95 15.70 -26.94
C LYS A 1 -7.21 15.46 -25.62
N ALA A 2 -7.85 14.82 -24.63
CA ALA A 2 -7.16 14.42 -23.41
C ALA A 2 -6.34 13.15 -23.73
N VAL A 3 -5.04 13.19 -23.45
CA VAL A 3 -4.18 12.00 -23.53
C VAL A 3 -4.41 11.24 -22.22
N ILE A 4 -4.96 10.03 -22.30
CA ILE A 4 -5.03 9.11 -21.16
C ILE A 4 -3.61 8.56 -21.00
N ILE A 5 -2.81 9.21 -20.17
CA ILE A 5 -1.50 8.70 -19.77
C ILE A 5 -1.75 7.85 -18.50
N PRO A 6 -1.29 6.59 -18.46
CA PRO A 6 -1.35 5.76 -17.26
C PRO A 6 -0.68 6.52 -16.11
N LYS A 7 -1.47 6.99 -15.14
CA LYS A 7 -0.95 7.75 -14.01
C LYS A 7 -1.06 6.89 -12.75
N PRO A 8 0.00 6.14 -12.39
CA PRO A 8 -0.03 5.38 -11.16
C PRO A 8 -0.04 6.35 -9.97
N PRO A 9 -0.95 6.21 -8.99
CA PRO A 9 -0.85 6.93 -7.74
C PRO A 9 0.48 6.56 -7.07
N ALA A 10 1.22 7.60 -6.72
CA ALA A 10 2.54 7.51 -6.13
C ALA A 10 2.46 7.99 -4.68
N GLY A 11 2.48 7.04 -3.74
CA GLY A 11 2.66 7.33 -2.31
C GLY A 11 1.65 6.65 -1.40
N GLY A 12 2.13 6.07 -0.28
CA GLY A 12 1.29 5.56 0.81
C GLY A 12 0.62 4.20 0.58
N ILE A 13 0.73 3.62 -0.62
CA ILE A 13 0.18 2.31 -0.96
C ILE A 13 1.18 1.21 -0.57
N GLY A 14 0.72 0.24 0.21
CA GLY A 14 1.50 -0.95 0.58
C GLY A 14 0.64 -2.13 1.03
N ASP A 15 -0.66 -2.06 0.80
CA ASP A 15 -1.66 -3.08 1.14
C ASP A 15 -2.73 -3.18 0.04
N ALA A 16 -3.59 -4.20 0.15
CA ALA A 16 -4.66 -4.46 -0.81
C ALA A 16 -5.73 -3.36 -0.84
N ARG A 17 -5.98 -2.66 0.27
CA ARG A 17 -6.96 -1.57 0.32
C ARG A 17 -6.49 -0.35 -0.43
N GLY A 18 -5.23 0.06 -0.23
CA GLY A 18 -4.62 1.14 -0.99
C GLY A 18 -4.57 0.82 -2.49
N PHE A 19 -4.27 -0.45 -2.83
CA PHE A 19 -4.30 -0.91 -4.22
C PHE A 19 -5.70 -0.84 -4.84
N MET A 20 -6.71 -1.41 -4.18
CA MET A 20 -8.09 -1.38 -4.66
C MET A 20 -8.68 0.04 -4.71
N GLY A 21 -8.33 0.89 -3.74
CA GLY A 21 -8.72 2.29 -3.72
C GLY A 21 -8.13 3.07 -4.90
N ALA A 22 -6.84 2.85 -5.20
CA ALA A 22 -6.18 3.43 -6.36
C ALA A 22 -6.85 3.01 -7.68
N LEU A 23 -7.10 1.71 -7.87
CA LEU A 23 -7.80 1.19 -9.04
C LEU A 23 -9.22 1.76 -9.16
N GLY A 24 -9.96 1.83 -8.05
CA GLY A 24 -11.31 2.42 -8.00
C GLY A 24 -11.35 3.90 -8.38
N MET A 25 -10.25 4.64 -8.17
CA MET A 25 -10.10 6.04 -8.59
C MET A 25 -9.70 6.20 -10.07
N GLY A 26 -9.59 5.10 -10.82
CA GLY A 26 -9.22 5.10 -12.25
C GLY A 26 -7.72 4.95 -12.51
N ALA A 27 -6.93 4.51 -11.53
CA ALA A 27 -5.54 4.17 -11.77
C ALA A 27 -5.44 2.84 -12.56
N GLU A 28 -4.45 2.75 -13.45
CA GLU A 28 -4.14 1.51 -14.17
C GLU A 28 -3.13 0.63 -13.42
N GLY A 29 -2.45 1.17 -12.42
CA GLY A 29 -1.45 0.48 -11.62
C GLY A 29 -0.97 1.34 -10.45
N VAL A 30 -0.13 0.81 -9.56
CA VAL A 30 0.35 1.52 -8.37
C VAL A 30 1.86 1.40 -8.21
N CYS A 31 2.48 2.38 -7.54
CA CYS A 31 3.90 2.32 -7.20
C CYS A 31 4.10 1.88 -5.74
N LEU A 32 4.76 0.73 -5.53
CA LEU A 32 4.99 0.10 -4.22
C LEU A 32 6.40 0.36 -3.66
N GLY A 33 7.02 1.51 -3.93
CA GLY A 33 8.43 1.76 -3.59
C GLY A 33 8.77 1.54 -2.11
N SER A 34 8.09 2.23 -1.20
CA SER A 34 8.35 2.09 0.24
C SER A 34 7.94 0.71 0.80
N ALA A 35 6.94 0.06 0.21
CA ALA A 35 6.55 -1.30 0.59
C ALA A 35 7.60 -2.34 0.16
N ILE A 36 8.24 -2.16 -0.99
CA ILE A 36 9.34 -3.03 -1.45
C ILE A 36 10.59 -2.82 -0.58
N LEU A 37 10.83 -1.61 -0.08
CA LEU A 37 12.00 -1.36 0.78
C LEU A 37 12.00 -2.19 2.08
N THR A 38 10.85 -2.62 2.58
CA THR A 38 10.73 -3.47 3.78
C THR A 38 10.87 -4.97 3.50
N THR A 39 11.03 -5.36 2.23
CA THR A 39 11.19 -6.77 1.82
C THR A 39 12.60 -7.31 2.08
N LYS A 40 12.74 -8.63 2.05
CA LYS A 40 14.01 -9.33 2.28
C LYS A 40 15.07 -8.99 1.22
N GLU A 41 14.63 -8.82 -0.02
CA GLU A 41 15.44 -8.56 -1.21
C GLU A 41 15.95 -7.11 -1.30
N SER A 42 15.36 -6.21 -0.51
CA SER A 42 15.81 -4.82 -0.41
C SER A 42 17.23 -4.73 0.15
N PRO A 43 18.13 -3.93 -0.46
CA PRO A 43 19.52 -3.75 -0.02
C PRO A 43 19.64 -2.97 1.30
N ALA A 44 18.53 -2.48 1.86
CA ALA A 44 18.51 -1.81 3.15
C ALA A 44 19.03 -2.74 4.27
N SER A 45 19.63 -2.14 5.31
CA SER A 45 20.08 -2.90 6.49
C SER A 45 18.88 -3.52 7.23
N GLN A 46 19.13 -4.66 7.87
CA GLN A 46 18.09 -5.39 8.60
C GLN A 46 17.53 -4.55 9.77
N GLU A 47 18.41 -3.85 10.50
CA GLU A 47 18.03 -2.94 11.58
C GLU A 47 17.12 -1.81 11.08
N ALA A 48 17.43 -1.21 9.92
CA ALA A 48 16.59 -0.18 9.34
C ALA A 48 15.20 -0.73 8.97
N LYS A 49 15.15 -1.88 8.29
CA LYS A 49 13.90 -2.56 7.93
C LYS A 49 13.02 -2.84 9.15
N GLU A 50 13.61 -3.34 10.24
CA GLU A 50 12.91 -3.60 11.49
C GLU A 50 12.40 -2.32 12.17
N GLY A 51 13.19 -1.24 12.14
CA GLY A 51 12.76 0.06 12.64
C GLY A 51 11.55 0.60 11.85
N TRP A 52 11.54 0.42 10.53
CA TRP A 52 10.43 0.86 9.67
C TRP A 52 9.17 0.05 9.91
N ILE A 53 9.28 -1.28 9.98
CA ILE A 53 8.15 -2.19 10.25
C ILE A 53 7.50 -1.92 11.60
N LYS A 54 8.30 -1.53 12.62
CA LYS A 54 7.81 -1.20 13.96
C LYS A 54 7.25 0.23 14.08
N THR A 55 7.36 1.04 13.03
CA THR A 55 6.91 2.44 13.07
C THR A 55 5.40 2.52 13.19
N ASN A 56 4.91 3.24 14.19
CA ASN A 56 3.50 3.56 14.32
C ASN A 56 3.18 4.89 13.63
N VAL A 57 2.54 4.80 12.47
CA VAL A 57 2.14 5.97 11.65
C VAL A 57 1.08 6.86 12.31
N LEU A 58 0.38 6.37 13.33
CA LEU A 58 -0.60 7.16 14.07
C LEU A 58 -0.02 7.83 15.32
N SER A 59 1.26 7.60 15.61
CA SER A 59 1.91 8.20 16.77
C SER A 59 2.11 9.70 16.60
N GLU A 60 1.94 10.46 17.68
CA GLU A 60 2.21 11.90 17.68
C GLU A 60 3.64 12.21 17.26
N ASN A 61 4.61 11.35 17.64
CA ASN A 61 6.00 11.49 17.27
C ASN A 61 6.21 11.35 15.75
N TYR A 62 5.56 10.38 15.11
CA TYR A 62 5.62 10.22 13.66
C TYR A 62 5.01 11.44 12.94
N HIS A 63 3.86 11.96 13.42
CA HIS A 63 3.26 13.17 12.87
C HIS A 63 4.14 14.40 13.07
N LYS A 64 4.69 14.61 14.27
CA LYS A 64 5.63 15.70 14.54
C LYS A 64 6.81 15.65 13.60
N GLN A 65 7.30 14.44 13.29
CA GLN A 65 8.36 14.21 12.32
C GLN A 65 7.94 14.51 10.89
N LEU A 66 6.82 13.95 10.44
CA LEU A 66 6.32 14.17 9.08
C LEU A 66 6.04 15.65 8.79
N TYR A 67 5.46 16.35 9.76
CA TYR A 67 5.07 17.76 9.65
C TYR A 67 6.15 18.75 10.14
N HIS A 68 7.41 18.31 10.28
CA HIS A 68 8.47 19.13 10.91
C HIS A 68 8.47 20.59 10.43
N ARG A 69 8.25 21.51 11.39
CA ARG A 69 8.58 22.96 11.34
C ARG A 69 10.09 23.21 11.47
N GLU A 70 10.90 22.19 11.71
CA GLU A 70 12.35 22.30 11.80
C GLU A 70 12.99 21.99 10.44
N LEU A 71 13.75 22.95 9.92
CA LEU A 71 14.32 23.02 8.57
C LEU A 71 15.38 21.95 8.23
N LYS A 72 15.52 20.87 9.02
CA LYS A 72 16.43 19.77 8.70
C LYS A 72 15.69 18.71 7.90
N GLY A 73 16.27 18.31 6.77
CA GLY A 73 15.71 17.31 5.86
C GLY A 73 15.15 16.10 6.61
N THR A 74 13.84 15.92 6.53
CA THR A 74 13.08 14.88 7.20
C THR A 74 13.44 13.52 6.63
N ARG A 75 13.98 12.61 7.46
CA ARG A 75 14.22 11.20 7.10
C ARG A 75 12.97 10.33 7.32
N VAL A 76 11.77 10.91 7.21
CA VAL A 76 10.52 10.21 7.48
C VAL A 76 10.13 9.43 6.25
N LEU A 77 10.06 8.11 6.40
CA LEU A 77 9.62 7.23 5.32
C LEU A 77 8.10 7.27 5.19
N SER A 78 7.62 6.95 3.97
CA SER A 78 6.19 6.90 3.68
C SER A 78 5.48 5.94 4.62
N ALA A 79 4.22 6.26 4.98
CA ALA A 79 3.37 5.40 5.81
C ALA A 79 3.22 3.97 5.26
N ALA A 80 3.50 3.76 3.97
CA ALA A 80 3.51 2.45 3.35
C ALA A 80 4.46 1.43 4.01
N VAL A 81 5.52 1.88 4.71
CA VAL A 81 6.45 0.99 5.42
C VAL A 81 5.84 0.32 6.65
N ALA A 82 4.77 0.89 7.20
CA ALA A 82 4.10 0.38 8.39
C ALA A 82 2.97 -0.63 8.05
N HIS A 83 2.64 -0.80 6.77
CA HIS A 83 1.62 -1.76 6.35
C HIS A 83 2.09 -3.21 6.51
N GLN A 84 3.40 -3.46 6.45
CA GLN A 84 3.97 -4.79 6.67
C GLN A 84 4.38 -4.94 8.14
N LYS A 85 3.79 -5.92 8.84
CA LYS A 85 4.14 -6.25 10.24
C LYS A 85 5.37 -7.15 10.38
N LYS A 86 5.81 -7.77 9.27
CA LYS A 86 6.96 -8.66 9.20
C LYS A 86 7.68 -8.46 7.87
N SER A 87 8.98 -8.77 7.83
CA SER A 87 9.73 -8.74 6.58
C SER A 87 9.29 -9.91 5.69
N LEU A 88 8.64 -9.58 4.58
CA LEU A 88 8.17 -10.50 3.55
C LEU A 88 9.18 -10.54 2.41
N SER A 89 9.16 -11.62 1.62
CA SER A 89 9.71 -11.57 0.27
C SER A 89 8.85 -10.69 -0.64
N ILE A 90 9.39 -10.25 -1.77
CA ILE A 90 8.63 -9.50 -2.78
C ILE A 90 7.46 -10.34 -3.29
N HIS A 91 7.68 -11.64 -3.52
CA HIS A 91 6.63 -12.56 -3.99
C HIS A 91 5.48 -12.64 -2.97
N GLU A 92 5.79 -12.92 -1.70
CA GLU A 92 4.78 -13.00 -0.64
C GLU A 92 4.01 -11.69 -0.46
N LEU A 93 4.68 -10.53 -0.63
CA LEU A 93 4.02 -9.23 -0.57
C LEU A 93 3.00 -9.06 -1.68
N VAL A 94 3.38 -9.35 -2.93
CA VAL A 94 2.49 -9.22 -4.10
C VAL A 94 1.35 -10.22 -4.00
N GLU A 95 1.64 -11.48 -3.68
CA GLU A 95 0.65 -12.53 -3.52
C GLU A 95 -0.39 -12.14 -2.46
N LYS A 96 0.06 -11.66 -1.30
CA LYS A 96 -0.82 -11.18 -0.23
C LYS A 96 -1.73 -10.06 -0.72
N ILE A 97 -1.18 -9.05 -1.41
CA ILE A 97 -1.96 -7.93 -1.96
C ILE A 97 -3.03 -8.47 -2.92
N MET A 98 -2.68 -9.36 -3.84
CA MET A 98 -3.61 -9.90 -4.84
C MET A 98 -4.74 -10.74 -4.21
N VAL A 99 -4.43 -11.57 -3.23
CA VAL A 99 -5.43 -12.39 -2.51
C VAL A 99 -6.40 -11.48 -1.76
N GLU A 100 -5.90 -10.57 -0.93
CA GLU A 100 -6.74 -9.64 -0.16
C GLU A 100 -7.55 -8.70 -1.08
N SER A 101 -7.00 -8.30 -2.22
CA SER A 101 -7.75 -7.51 -3.22
C SER A 101 -8.90 -8.29 -3.85
N THR A 102 -8.72 -9.59 -4.08
CA THR A 102 -9.79 -10.48 -4.57
C THR A 102 -10.89 -10.65 -3.53
N GLU A 103 -10.53 -10.74 -2.25
CA GLU A 103 -11.49 -10.77 -1.14
C GLU A 103 -12.29 -9.46 -1.08
N ILE A 104 -11.62 -8.30 -1.22
CA ILE A 104 -12.27 -6.99 -1.28
C ILE A 104 -13.24 -6.92 -2.48
N LEU A 105 -12.81 -7.34 -3.67
CA LEU A 105 -13.68 -7.38 -4.85
C LEU A 105 -14.90 -8.25 -4.63
N THR A 106 -14.71 -9.43 -4.03
CA THR A 106 -15.80 -10.35 -3.70
C THR A 106 -16.76 -9.70 -2.70
N SER A 107 -16.24 -8.99 -1.70
CA SER A 107 -17.04 -8.24 -0.72
C SER A 107 -17.89 -7.14 -1.37
N TRP A 108 -17.40 -6.57 -2.47
CA TRP A 108 -18.14 -5.59 -3.25
C TRP A 108 -19.19 -6.20 -4.19
N GLY A 109 -19.21 -7.53 -4.32
CA GLY A 109 -20.18 -8.27 -5.13
C GLY A 109 -19.65 -8.74 -6.48
N PHE A 110 -18.32 -8.74 -6.69
CA PHE A 110 -17.71 -9.31 -7.88
C PHE A 110 -17.75 -10.84 -7.86
N LYS A 111 -18.30 -11.44 -8.93
CA LYS A 111 -18.43 -12.90 -9.11
C LYS A 111 -17.62 -13.44 -10.29
N GLY A 112 -16.56 -12.72 -10.68
CA GLY A 112 -15.67 -13.10 -11.78
C GLY A 112 -16.04 -12.47 -13.12
N ASP A 113 -17.32 -12.55 -13.50
CA ASP A 113 -17.85 -11.97 -14.75
C ASP A 113 -18.80 -10.79 -14.51
N THR A 114 -19.45 -10.79 -13.34
CA THR A 114 -20.54 -9.89 -13.01
C THR A 114 -20.32 -9.24 -11.66
N PHE A 115 -20.73 -7.98 -11.56
CA PHE A 115 -20.77 -7.25 -10.31
C PHE A 115 -22.22 -7.16 -9.86
N THR A 116 -22.56 -7.84 -8.77
CA THR A 116 -23.94 -7.87 -8.25
C THR A 116 -23.93 -7.63 -6.75
N THR A 117 -24.48 -6.49 -6.33
CA THR A 117 -24.71 -6.14 -4.93
C THR A 117 -26.06 -6.63 -4.41
N LEU A 118 -26.90 -7.19 -5.29
CA LEU A 118 -28.19 -7.72 -4.91
C LEU A 118 -28.02 -9.01 -4.08
N PRO A 119 -28.79 -9.16 -2.98
CA PRO A 119 -28.81 -10.41 -2.23
C PRO A 119 -29.27 -11.54 -3.15
N LYS A 120 -28.69 -12.75 -2.99
CA LYS A 120 -29.17 -13.94 -3.71
C LYS A 120 -30.68 -14.05 -3.47
N LYS A 121 -31.48 -13.99 -4.55
CA LYS A 121 -32.87 -14.43 -4.49
C LYS A 121 -32.83 -15.92 -4.15
N ASN A 122 -33.31 -16.27 -2.96
CA ASN A 122 -33.66 -17.64 -2.60
C ASN A 122 -34.82 -18.12 -3.50
#